data_AF-A5IXY5-F1
#
_entry.id   AF-A5IXY5-F1
#
_cell.length_a   1.000
_cell.length_b   1.000
_cell.length_c   1.000
_cell.angle_alpha   90.00
_cell.angle_beta   90.00
_cell.angle_gamma   90.00
#
_symmetry.space_group_name_H-M   'P 1'
#
loop_
_entity.id
_entity.type
_entity.pdbx_description
1 polymer ?
#
loop_
_entity_poly.entity_id
_entity_poly.type
_entity_poly.pdbx_seq_one_letter_code
_entity_poly.pdbx_strand_id
1 'polypeptide(L)'
;MQMIVKTTAIEILKELQKILDLEKINYSLGLVNYYEYKNEPELFLINDVEVCLWHTDFYFLLKKYPNHFVLPENLAYKSLAPYYKFSGSSIKINIIVGTNDEKINYWYKFKNYKRLIYWGNSKKHWLYYLFGSKTQRISLHDLVNSLVHERYTKFIILNSEIDKFKVFDNLNFNKRFFVTEKGVTVPFFESFKNL
;
A
#
# COMPACT_ATOMS: atom_id res chain seq x y z
N MET A 1 26.28 6.16 23.03
CA MET A 1 25.38 6.56 21.94
C MET A 1 25.44 5.47 20.88
N GLN A 2 24.48 4.54 20.87
CA GLN A 2 24.43 3.49 19.84
C GLN A 2 24.08 4.14 18.50
N MET A 3 24.98 4.07 17.53
CA MET A 3 24.63 4.35 16.13
C MET A 3 23.62 3.30 15.70
N ILE A 4 22.35 3.70 15.58
CA ILE A 4 21.34 2.89 14.91
C ILE A 4 21.73 2.92 13.44
N VAL A 5 22.36 1.84 12.96
CA VAL A 5 22.59 1.64 11.53
C VAL A 5 21.22 1.55 10.89
N LYS A 6 20.80 2.62 10.22
CA LYS A 6 19.52 2.66 9.51
C LYS A 6 19.64 1.74 8.31
N THR A 7 18.95 0.61 8.37
CA THR A 7 18.82 -0.34 7.27
C THR A 7 18.33 0.39 6.02
N THR A 8 19.03 0.21 4.89
CA THR A 8 18.67 0.86 3.62
C THR A 8 17.33 0.32 3.11
N ALA A 9 16.65 1.07 2.24
CA ALA A 9 15.39 0.65 1.62
C ALA A 9 15.50 -0.72 0.93
N ILE A 10 16.66 -1.00 0.31
CA ILE A 10 16.98 -2.27 -0.35
C ILE A 10 17.11 -3.41 0.65
N GLU A 11 17.78 -3.20 1.78
CA GLU A 11 17.98 -4.24 2.78
C GLU A 11 16.65 -4.66 3.42
N ILE A 12 15.79 -3.70 3.80
CA ILE A 12 14.47 -4.03 4.33
C ILE A 12 13.58 -4.71 3.27
N LEU A 13 13.73 -4.34 2.00
CA LEU A 13 13.02 -5.01 0.90
C LEU A 13 13.48 -6.46 0.76
N LYS A 14 14.78 -6.74 0.82
CA LYS A 14 15.32 -8.11 0.79
C LYS A 14 14.79 -8.94 1.95
N GLU A 15 14.69 -8.37 3.15
CA GLU A 15 14.10 -9.07 4.30
C GLU A 15 12.61 -9.36 4.10
N LEU A 16 11.85 -8.40 3.55
CA LEU A 16 10.46 -8.65 3.19
C LEU A 16 10.33 -9.74 2.11
N GLN A 17 11.17 -9.71 1.07
CA GLN A 17 11.20 -10.72 0.01
C GLN A 17 11.40 -12.13 0.56
N LYS A 18 12.31 -12.32 1.52
CA LYS A 18 12.51 -13.63 2.18
C LYS A 18 11.23 -14.16 2.82
N ILE A 19 10.47 -13.30 3.50
CA ILE A 19 9.19 -13.68 4.12
C ILE A 19 8.16 -14.03 3.03
N LEU A 20 8.06 -13.19 2.00
CA LEU A 20 7.10 -13.40 0.91
C LEU A 20 7.40 -14.70 0.14
N ASP A 21 8.67 -14.98 -0.13
CA ASP A 21 9.12 -16.21 -0.80
C ASP A 21 8.86 -17.46 0.06
N LEU A 22 9.17 -17.39 1.36
CA LEU A 22 8.91 -18.46 2.32
C LEU A 22 7.42 -18.81 2.37
N GLU A 23 6.56 -17.80 2.39
CA GLU A 23 5.11 -17.95 2.44
C GLU A 23 4.47 -18.14 1.06
N LYS A 24 5.27 -18.14 -0.02
CA LYS A 24 4.83 -18.24 -1.42
C LYS A 24 3.79 -17.18 -1.80
N ILE A 25 3.96 -15.96 -1.27
CA ILE A 25 3.07 -14.82 -1.51
C ILE A 25 3.60 -14.00 -2.68
N ASN A 26 2.74 -13.76 -3.67
CA ASN A 26 3.04 -12.88 -4.77
C ASN A 26 2.94 -11.41 -4.33
N TYR A 27 3.84 -10.58 -4.84
CA TYR A 27 3.82 -9.14 -4.59
C TYR A 27 4.21 -8.35 -5.85
N SER A 28 3.95 -7.06 -5.82
CA SER A 28 4.43 -6.08 -6.82
C SER A 28 4.98 -4.90 -6.05
N LEU A 29 5.94 -4.16 -6.57
CA LEU A 29 6.20 -2.81 -6.06
C LEU A 29 5.02 -1.89 -6.38
N GLY A 30 4.88 -0.81 -5.62
CA GLY A 30 3.81 0.16 -5.76
C GLY A 30 3.92 1.04 -7.01
N LEU A 31 2.81 1.71 -7.34
CA LEU A 31 2.74 2.61 -8.50
C LEU A 31 3.72 3.80 -8.37
N VAL A 32 3.98 4.27 -7.15
CA VAL A 32 4.98 5.33 -6.89
C VAL A 32 6.37 4.87 -7.31
N ASN A 33 6.78 3.67 -6.93
CA ASN A 33 8.07 3.11 -7.32
C ASN A 33 8.15 2.82 -8.83
N TYR A 34 7.03 2.51 -9.48
CA TYR A 34 7.00 2.38 -10.94
C TYR A 34 7.26 3.71 -11.65
N TYR A 35 6.66 4.81 -11.16
CA TYR A 35 6.93 6.14 -11.72
C TYR A 35 8.36 6.60 -11.44
N GLU A 36 8.91 6.31 -10.26
CA GLU A 36 10.33 6.56 -9.96
C GLU A 36 11.23 5.80 -10.94
N TYR A 37 11.01 4.50 -11.14
CA TYR A 37 11.74 3.71 -12.15
C TYR A 37 11.64 4.30 -13.56
N LYS A 38 10.45 4.76 -13.98
CA LYS A 38 10.22 5.25 -15.34
C LYS A 38 10.81 6.63 -15.59
N ASN A 39 10.75 7.52 -14.60
CA ASN A 39 11.01 8.95 -14.79
C ASN A 39 12.30 9.43 -14.11
N GLU A 40 12.73 8.76 -13.04
CA GLU A 40 13.87 9.13 -12.18
C GLU A 40 14.68 7.86 -11.80
N PRO A 41 15.16 7.08 -12.80
CA PRO A 41 15.75 5.76 -12.57
C PRO A 41 16.97 5.78 -11.65
N GLU A 42 17.70 6.89 -11.57
CA GLU A 42 18.83 7.08 -10.65
C GLU A 42 18.41 7.04 -9.17
N LEU A 43 17.19 7.48 -8.87
CA LEU A 43 16.60 7.46 -7.53
C LEU A 43 15.92 6.14 -7.19
N PHE A 44 15.70 5.29 -8.20
CA PHE A 44 14.99 4.02 -8.03
C PHE A 44 15.64 3.14 -6.95
N LEU A 45 14.84 2.72 -5.97
CA LEU A 45 15.24 1.92 -4.80
C LEU A 45 16.24 2.61 -3.84
N ILE A 46 16.49 3.92 -4.00
CA ILE A 46 17.20 4.72 -2.99
C ILE A 46 16.22 5.26 -1.96
N ASN A 47 15.06 5.70 -2.44
CA ASN A 47 14.00 6.32 -1.64
C ASN A 47 13.09 5.27 -0.98
N ASP A 48 11.92 5.73 -0.54
CA ASP A 48 10.88 4.89 0.05
C ASP A 48 10.39 3.83 -0.95
N VAL A 49 10.40 2.57 -0.50
CA VAL A 49 9.80 1.45 -1.23
C VAL A 49 8.40 1.18 -0.71
N GLU A 50 7.46 1.00 -1.62
CA GLU A 50 6.10 0.56 -1.35
C GLU A 50 5.85 -0.79 -2.03
N VAL A 51 5.14 -1.68 -1.34
CA VAL A 51 4.83 -3.03 -1.84
C VAL A 51 3.32 -3.25 -1.88
N CYS A 52 2.81 -3.73 -3.01
CA CYS A 52 1.43 -4.13 -3.18
C CYS A 52 1.21 -5.61 -2.80
N LEU A 53 0.25 -5.86 -1.92
CA LEU A 53 -0.20 -7.20 -1.51
C LEU A 53 -1.73 -7.30 -1.56
N TRP A 54 -2.28 -8.50 -1.79
CA TRP A 54 -3.70 -8.75 -1.51
C TRP A 54 -3.99 -8.54 -0.03
N HIS A 55 -5.18 -8.03 0.28
CA HIS A 55 -5.59 -7.87 1.68
C HIS A 55 -5.56 -9.20 2.46
N THR A 56 -5.92 -10.31 1.82
CA THR A 56 -5.88 -11.65 2.44
C THR A 56 -4.47 -12.04 2.85
N ASP A 57 -3.49 -11.81 1.96
CA ASP A 57 -2.08 -12.13 2.21
C ASP A 57 -1.51 -11.25 3.32
N PHE A 58 -1.86 -9.96 3.33
CA PHE A 58 -1.47 -9.06 4.41
C PHE A 58 -2.03 -9.52 5.77
N TYR A 59 -3.31 -9.87 5.87
CA TYR A 59 -3.90 -10.32 7.14
C TYR A 59 -3.32 -11.65 7.61
N PHE A 60 -2.99 -12.54 6.68
CA PHE A 60 -2.24 -13.76 6.99
C PHE A 60 -0.86 -13.45 7.59
N LEU A 61 -0.09 -12.58 6.94
CA LEU A 61 1.24 -12.16 7.41
C LEU A 61 1.17 -11.42 8.75
N LEU A 62 0.18 -10.56 8.96
CA LEU A 62 -0.07 -9.87 10.22
C LEU A 62 -0.32 -10.86 11.36
N LYS A 63 -1.09 -11.92 11.12
CA LYS A 63 -1.35 -12.96 12.12
C LYS A 63 -0.10 -13.79 12.41
N LYS A 64 0.69 -14.12 11.38
CA LYS A 64 1.86 -15.01 11.50
C LYS A 64 3.11 -14.30 12.03
N TYR A 65 3.28 -13.04 11.66
CA TYR A 65 4.45 -12.19 11.99
C TYR A 65 4.01 -10.86 12.64
N PRO A 66 3.30 -10.88 13.78
CA PRO A 66 2.66 -9.69 14.35
C PRO A 66 3.64 -8.59 14.78
N ASN A 67 4.90 -8.93 15.02
CA ASN A 67 5.95 -7.96 15.37
C ASN A 67 6.49 -7.20 14.15
N HIS A 68 6.26 -7.71 12.94
CA HIS A 68 6.79 -7.15 11.70
C HIS A 68 5.74 -6.37 10.92
N PHE A 69 4.49 -6.80 10.94
CA PHE A 69 3.42 -6.14 10.19
C PHE A 69 2.59 -5.27 11.13
N VAL A 70 2.41 -4.01 10.77
CA VAL A 70 1.77 -3.00 11.63
C VAL A 70 0.59 -2.39 10.91
N LEU A 71 -0.56 -2.44 11.57
CA LEU A 71 -1.79 -1.80 11.12
C LEU A 71 -1.70 -0.27 11.18
N PRO A 72 -2.33 0.46 10.25
CA PRO A 72 -2.29 1.91 10.24
C PRO A 72 -2.89 2.52 11.51
N GLU A 73 -3.88 1.88 12.14
CA GLU A 73 -4.47 2.31 13.42
C GLU A 73 -3.48 2.35 14.59
N ASN A 74 -2.38 1.59 14.52
CA ASN A 74 -1.36 1.53 15.56
C ASN A 74 -0.23 2.54 15.37
N LEU A 75 -0.35 3.42 14.36
CA LEU A 75 0.64 4.46 14.09
C LEU A 75 0.30 5.76 14.80
N ALA A 76 1.34 6.48 15.23
CA ALA A 76 1.23 7.79 15.87
C ALA A 76 0.82 8.91 14.88
N TYR A 77 0.97 8.68 13.57
CA TYR A 77 0.59 9.60 12.52
C TYR A 77 -0.54 9.04 11.65
N LYS A 78 -1.15 9.91 10.84
CA LYS A 78 -2.24 9.56 9.94
C LYS A 78 -1.70 8.85 8.69
N SER A 79 -2.20 7.66 8.44
CA SER A 79 -1.96 6.88 7.22
C SER A 79 -3.10 5.87 7.09
N LEU A 80 -3.40 5.47 5.86
CA LEU A 80 -4.30 4.34 5.57
C LEU A 80 -3.53 3.09 5.12
N ALA A 81 -2.23 3.21 4.85
CA ALA A 81 -1.39 2.08 4.52
C ALA A 81 -0.82 1.41 5.78
N PRO A 82 -0.91 0.08 5.91
CA PRO A 82 -0.10 -0.67 6.86
C PRO A 82 1.38 -0.66 6.47
N TYR A 83 2.23 -1.17 7.37
CA TYR A 83 3.67 -1.22 7.19
C TYR A 83 4.23 -2.61 7.48
N TYR A 84 5.31 -2.95 6.80
CA TYR A 84 6.29 -3.94 7.26
C TYR A 84 7.43 -3.21 7.97
N LYS A 85 7.89 -3.70 9.11
CA LYS A 85 8.97 -3.13 9.92
C LYS A 85 10.08 -4.14 10.16
N PHE A 86 11.31 -3.67 10.02
CA PHE A 86 12.51 -4.44 10.31
C PHE A 86 13.65 -3.50 10.70
N SER A 87 14.34 -3.79 11.81
CA SER A 87 15.52 -3.05 12.28
C SER A 87 15.37 -1.51 12.29
N GLY A 88 14.20 -1.01 12.71
CA GLY A 88 13.92 0.43 12.79
C GLY A 88 13.56 1.10 11.45
N SER A 89 13.64 0.38 10.33
CA SER A 89 13.15 0.82 9.02
C SER A 89 11.75 0.26 8.74
N SER A 90 11.04 0.84 7.77
CA SER A 90 9.70 0.39 7.37
C SER A 90 9.42 0.49 5.88
N ILE A 91 8.66 -0.46 5.34
CA ILE A 91 8.10 -0.44 3.99
C ILE A 91 6.59 -0.23 4.11
N LYS A 92 6.03 0.69 3.32
CA LYS A 92 4.58 0.83 3.20
C LYS A 92 4.00 -0.32 2.40
N ILE A 93 2.90 -0.89 2.88
CA ILE A 93 2.18 -1.94 2.18
C ILE A 93 0.90 -1.34 1.59
N ASN A 94 0.83 -1.33 0.26
CA ASN A 94 -0.33 -0.92 -0.50
C ASN A 94 -1.29 -2.12 -0.63
N ILE A 95 -2.50 -1.98 -0.10
CA ILE A 95 -3.45 -3.10 0.00
C ILE A 95 -4.32 -3.16 -1.24
N ILE A 96 -4.30 -4.31 -1.92
CA ILE A 96 -5.15 -4.58 -3.07
C ILE A 96 -6.46 -5.21 -2.58
N VAL A 97 -7.58 -4.64 -3.02
CA VAL A 97 -8.94 -5.13 -2.71
C VAL A 97 -9.73 -5.30 -4.00
N GLY A 98 -10.28 -6.50 -4.22
CA GLY A 98 -11.29 -6.74 -5.25
C GLY A 98 -12.63 -6.12 -4.84
N THR A 99 -13.23 -5.34 -5.73
CA THR A 99 -14.43 -4.53 -5.45
C THR A 99 -15.33 -4.34 -6.68
N ASN A 100 -16.32 -3.47 -6.59
CA ASN A 100 -17.20 -3.07 -7.69
C ASN A 100 -17.48 -1.55 -7.66
N ASP A 101 -18.12 -1.04 -8.71
CA ASP A 101 -18.41 0.40 -8.84
C ASP A 101 -19.35 0.91 -7.74
N GLU A 102 -20.29 0.08 -7.27
CA GLU A 102 -21.21 0.45 -6.19
C GLU A 102 -20.46 0.81 -4.89
N LYS A 103 -19.53 -0.04 -4.47
CA LYS A 103 -18.72 0.15 -3.26
C LYS A 103 -17.74 1.32 -3.43
N ILE A 104 -17.17 1.48 -4.62
CA ILE A 104 -16.35 2.65 -4.97
C ILE A 104 -17.17 3.94 -4.79
N ASN A 105 -18.35 4.00 -5.40
CA ASN A 105 -19.24 5.17 -5.35
C ASN A 105 -19.72 5.47 -3.93
N TYR A 106 -19.98 4.46 -3.11
CA TYR A 106 -20.30 4.63 -1.70
C TYR A 106 -19.22 5.41 -0.94
N TRP A 107 -17.95 5.09 -1.17
CA TRP A 107 -16.83 5.77 -0.50
C TRP A 107 -16.54 7.16 -1.08
N TYR A 108 -16.83 7.41 -2.34
CA TYR A 108 -16.75 8.74 -2.94
C TYR A 108 -17.86 9.70 -2.50
N LYS A 109 -18.92 9.22 -1.82
CA LYS A 109 -19.89 10.11 -1.18
C LYS A 109 -19.18 11.03 -0.17
N PHE A 110 -19.50 12.32 -0.19
CA PHE A 110 -18.84 13.36 0.62
C PHE A 110 -18.61 12.96 2.10
N LYS A 111 -19.62 12.35 2.74
CA LYS A 111 -19.55 11.89 4.14
C LYS A 111 -18.40 10.91 4.40
N ASN A 112 -18.17 9.99 3.47
CA ASN A 112 -17.17 8.92 3.59
C ASN A 112 -15.82 9.39 3.05
N TYR A 113 -15.83 10.11 1.92
CA TYR A 113 -14.64 10.62 1.28
C TYR A 113 -13.85 11.59 2.18
N LYS A 114 -14.52 12.50 2.90
CA LYS A 114 -13.84 13.39 3.86
C LYS A 114 -13.08 12.64 4.96
N ARG A 115 -13.61 11.47 5.36
CA ARG A 115 -13.00 10.61 6.37
C ARG A 115 -11.74 9.95 5.81
N LEU A 116 -11.78 9.46 4.57
CA LEU A 116 -10.61 8.91 3.87
C LEU A 116 -9.51 9.96 3.70
N ILE A 117 -9.85 11.15 3.19
CA ILE A 117 -8.90 12.24 2.95
C ILE A 117 -8.19 12.66 4.24
N TYR A 118 -8.93 12.82 5.33
CA TYR A 118 -8.37 13.24 6.61
C TYR A 118 -7.44 12.18 7.22
N TRP A 119 -7.89 10.92 7.30
CA TRP A 119 -7.11 9.85 7.94
C TRP A 119 -6.00 9.29 7.03
N GLY A 120 -6.11 9.47 5.71
CA GLY A 120 -5.06 9.19 4.73
C GLY A 120 -4.08 10.34 4.51
N ASN A 121 -4.09 11.37 5.36
CA ASN A 121 -3.13 12.48 5.33
C ASN A 121 -2.99 13.18 3.97
N SER A 122 -4.06 13.24 3.18
CA SER A 122 -4.04 13.91 1.87
C SER A 122 -3.90 15.43 2.04
N LYS A 123 -2.99 16.03 1.25
CA LYS A 123 -2.66 17.46 1.31
C LYS A 123 -3.62 18.34 0.50
N LYS A 124 -4.43 17.77 -0.40
CA LYS A 124 -5.06 18.56 -1.48
C LYS A 124 -6.35 19.26 -1.14
N HIS A 125 -6.98 19.00 0.02
CA HIS A 125 -8.27 19.61 0.29
C HIS A 125 -8.53 20.02 1.75
N TRP A 126 -8.25 21.29 2.05
CA TRP A 126 -8.46 21.90 3.38
C TRP A 126 -9.90 21.79 3.90
N LEU A 127 -10.92 21.88 3.02
CA LEU A 127 -12.33 21.72 3.39
C LEU A 127 -12.60 20.33 3.97
N TYR A 128 -12.16 19.28 3.28
CA TYR A 128 -12.32 17.91 3.74
C TYR A 128 -11.51 17.65 5.00
N TYR A 129 -10.35 18.30 5.14
CA TYR A 129 -9.53 18.20 6.35
C TYR A 129 -10.25 18.80 7.58
N LEU A 130 -10.87 19.98 7.43
CA LEU A 130 -11.64 20.63 8.50
C LEU A 130 -12.80 19.75 8.96
N PHE A 131 -13.62 19.26 8.03
CA PHE A 131 -14.76 18.40 8.35
C PHE A 131 -14.38 16.97 8.75
N GLY A 132 -13.19 16.52 8.36
CA GLY A 132 -12.63 15.21 8.68
C GLY A 132 -12.10 15.11 10.11
N SER A 133 -11.67 16.22 10.71
CA SER A 133 -11.15 16.25 12.10
C SER A 133 -12.11 15.73 13.17
N LYS A 134 -13.42 15.81 12.91
CA LYS A 134 -14.48 15.32 13.80
C LYS A 134 -14.91 13.88 13.51
N THR A 135 -14.26 13.21 12.57
CA THR A 135 -14.64 11.84 12.15
C THR A 135 -13.84 10.79 12.91
N GLN A 136 -14.44 9.62 13.14
CA GLN A 136 -13.73 8.49 13.73
C GLN A 136 -12.62 7.98 12.81
N ARG A 137 -11.52 7.50 13.39
CA ARG A 137 -10.44 6.83 12.65
C ARG A 137 -10.98 5.68 11.83
N ILE A 138 -10.46 5.48 10.63
CA ILE A 138 -10.78 4.33 9.78
C ILE A 138 -9.81 3.22 10.16
N SER A 139 -10.32 2.07 10.64
CA SER A 139 -9.52 0.85 10.71
C SER A 139 -9.36 0.30 9.29
N LEU A 140 -8.18 -0.24 8.99
CA LEU A 140 -7.95 -0.93 7.72
C LEU A 140 -8.93 -2.08 7.52
N HIS A 141 -9.26 -2.82 8.58
CA HIS A 141 -10.18 -3.96 8.51
C HIS A 141 -11.58 -3.53 8.06
N ASP A 142 -12.13 -2.49 8.67
CA ASP A 142 -13.45 -1.96 8.31
C ASP A 142 -13.45 -1.42 6.87
N LEU A 143 -12.37 -0.74 6.46
CA LEU A 143 -12.23 -0.24 5.10
C LEU A 143 -12.20 -1.38 4.09
N VAL A 144 -11.37 -2.40 4.31
CA VAL A 144 -11.30 -3.58 3.45
C VAL A 144 -12.65 -4.28 3.37
N ASN A 145 -13.31 -4.55 4.50
CA ASN A 145 -14.62 -5.23 4.52
C ASN A 145 -15.70 -4.44 3.79
N SER A 146 -15.68 -3.12 3.89
CA SER A 146 -16.64 -2.29 3.17
C SER A 146 -16.40 -2.31 1.65
N LEU A 147 -15.16 -2.53 1.20
CA LEU A 147 -14.75 -2.54 -0.21
C LEU A 147 -14.78 -3.93 -0.85
N VAL A 148 -14.51 -4.99 -0.10
CA VAL A 148 -14.35 -6.34 -0.66
C VAL A 148 -15.66 -6.80 -1.30
N HIS A 149 -15.57 -7.35 -2.51
CA HIS A 149 -16.72 -7.96 -3.19
C HIS A 149 -16.28 -9.31 -3.75
N GLU A 150 -17.03 -10.37 -3.46
CA GLU A 150 -16.66 -11.75 -3.86
C GLU A 150 -16.58 -11.87 -5.39
N ARG A 151 -17.62 -11.41 -6.10
CA ARG A 151 -17.64 -11.30 -7.56
C ARG A 151 -17.19 -9.91 -8.00
N TYR A 152 -15.95 -9.55 -7.67
CA TYR A 152 -15.41 -8.23 -8.01
C TYR A 152 -15.33 -8.01 -9.52
N THR A 153 -15.49 -6.76 -9.94
CA THR A 153 -15.31 -6.30 -11.33
C THR A 153 -14.16 -5.31 -11.47
N LYS A 154 -13.66 -4.80 -10.33
CA LYS A 154 -12.60 -3.80 -10.24
C LYS A 154 -11.63 -4.17 -9.12
N PHE A 155 -10.44 -3.59 -9.16
CA PHE A 155 -9.47 -3.63 -8.08
C PHE A 155 -9.15 -2.21 -7.62
N ILE A 156 -9.02 -2.02 -6.31
CA ILE A 156 -8.48 -0.80 -5.72
C ILE A 156 -7.13 -1.12 -5.08
N ILE A 157 -6.18 -0.22 -5.26
CA ILE A 157 -4.96 -0.17 -4.45
C ILE A 157 -5.11 0.93 -3.39
N LEU A 158 -5.19 0.53 -2.12
CA LEU A 158 -5.20 1.42 -0.95
C LEU A 158 -3.76 1.72 -0.54
N ASN A 159 -3.32 2.97 -0.71
CA ASN A 159 -1.98 3.44 -0.36
C ASN A 159 -2.01 4.41 0.83
N SER A 160 -0.85 4.98 1.19
CA SER A 160 -0.77 5.88 2.35
C SER A 160 -1.50 7.20 2.13
N GLU A 161 -1.65 7.62 0.88
CA GLU A 161 -2.24 8.90 0.46
C GLU A 161 -3.43 8.68 -0.46
N ILE A 162 -4.64 8.74 0.09
CA ILE A 162 -5.87 8.60 -0.70
C ILE A 162 -6.39 9.99 -1.06
N ASP A 163 -5.84 10.58 -2.12
CA ASP A 163 -6.55 11.62 -2.87
C ASP A 163 -7.72 10.97 -3.61
N LYS A 164 -7.46 9.95 -4.40
CA LYS A 164 -8.46 9.15 -5.12
C LYS A 164 -8.01 7.69 -5.09
N PHE A 165 -8.97 6.76 -5.03
CA PHE A 165 -8.65 5.36 -5.24
C PHE A 165 -8.02 5.18 -6.63
N LYS A 166 -6.92 4.43 -6.68
CA LYS A 166 -6.38 3.92 -7.94
C LYS A 166 -7.15 2.65 -8.29
N VAL A 167 -8.01 2.76 -9.29
CA VAL A 167 -8.91 1.69 -9.75
C VAL A 167 -8.32 1.02 -10.98
N PHE A 168 -8.36 -0.31 -11.03
CA PHE A 168 -7.89 -1.12 -12.14
C PHE A 168 -8.96 -2.14 -12.54
N ASP A 169 -9.12 -2.37 -13.84
CA ASP A 169 -10.08 -3.36 -14.36
C ASP A 169 -9.49 -4.77 -14.39
N ASN A 170 -8.16 -4.86 -14.48
CA ASN A 170 -7.44 -6.13 -14.52
C ASN A 170 -6.09 -5.98 -13.81
N LEU A 171 -6.02 -6.43 -12.56
CA LEU A 171 -4.79 -6.53 -11.78
C LEU A 171 -4.50 -8.01 -11.55
N ASN A 172 -3.38 -8.50 -12.07
CA ASN A 172 -3.10 -9.94 -12.10
C ASN A 172 -1.64 -10.23 -11.77
N PHE A 173 -1.40 -11.00 -10.71
CA PHE A 173 -0.04 -11.41 -10.29
C PHE A 173 0.64 -12.36 -11.28
N ASN A 174 -0.10 -13.02 -12.17
CA ASN A 174 0.48 -13.79 -13.26
C ASN A 174 0.93 -12.91 -14.44
N LYS A 175 0.50 -11.63 -14.47
CA LYS A 175 0.89 -10.64 -15.48
C LYS A 175 1.77 -9.56 -14.85
N ARG A 176 2.98 -9.96 -14.49
CA ARG A 176 4.02 -9.09 -13.93
C ARG A 176 5.23 -9.09 -14.85
N PHE A 177 5.88 -7.93 -14.95
CA PHE A 177 7.22 -7.82 -15.52
C PHE A 177 8.22 -7.56 -14.40
N PHE A 178 9.48 -7.95 -14.63
CA PHE A 178 10.52 -7.87 -13.64
C PHE A 178 11.58 -6.86 -14.08
N VAL A 179 12.08 -6.10 -13.11
CA VAL A 179 13.17 -5.16 -13.28
C VAL A 179 14.29 -5.57 -12.32
N THR A 180 15.52 -5.60 -12.80
CA THR A 180 16.69 -5.85 -11.96
C THR A 180 17.49 -4.56 -11.83
N GLU A 181 17.62 -4.07 -10.60
CA GLU A 181 18.37 -2.86 -10.28
C GLU A 181 19.12 -3.07 -8.96
N LYS A 182 20.36 -2.56 -8.85
CA LYS A 182 21.18 -2.67 -7.62
C LYS A 182 21.24 -4.10 -7.02
N GLY A 183 21.25 -5.10 -7.90
CA GLY A 183 21.32 -6.52 -7.52
C GLY A 183 20.03 -7.08 -6.90
N VAL A 184 18.89 -6.40 -7.04
CA VAL A 184 17.57 -6.91 -6.64
C VAL A 184 16.66 -6.98 -7.85
N THR A 185 16.01 -8.12 -8.02
CA THR A 185 14.94 -8.29 -9.00
C THR A 185 13.60 -8.02 -8.33
N VAL A 186 12.84 -7.09 -8.88
CA VAL A 186 11.56 -6.64 -8.33
C VAL A 186 10.45 -6.73 -9.38
N PRO A 187 9.26 -7.21 -8.99
CA PRO A 187 8.12 -7.30 -9.90
C PRO A 187 7.27 -6.02 -9.91
N PHE A 188 6.70 -5.71 -11.07
CA PHE A 188 5.64 -4.72 -11.27
C PHE A 188 4.47 -5.34 -12.02
N PHE A 189 3.23 -4.91 -11.72
CA PHE A 189 2.08 -5.25 -12.54
C PHE A 189 2.18 -4.65 -13.94
N GLU A 190 1.84 -5.42 -14.98
CA GLU A 190 1.81 -4.91 -16.36
C GLU A 190 0.84 -3.74 -16.56
N SER A 191 -0.29 -3.73 -15.83
CA SER A 191 -1.30 -2.67 -15.92
C SER A 191 -0.77 -1.28 -15.58
N PHE A 192 0.35 -1.18 -14.84
CA PHE A 192 0.98 0.10 -14.52
C PHE A 192 1.58 0.78 -15.74
N LYS A 193 1.91 0.03 -16.81
CA LYS A 193 2.42 0.59 -18.06
C LYS A 193 1.39 1.44 -18.83
N ASN A 194 0.10 1.23 -18.55
CA ASN A 194 -1.01 1.85 -19.25
C ASN A 194 -1.57 3.09 -18.53
N LEU A 195 -0.87 3.58 -17.50
CA LEU A 195 -1.25 4.74 -16.69
C LEU A 195 -0.38 5.98 -16.97
#